data_AF-A0A850LYJ8-F1
#
_entry.id   AF-A0A850LYJ8-F1
#
_cell.length_a   1.000
_cell.length_b   1.000
_cell.length_c   1.000
_cell.angle_alpha   90.00
_cell.angle_beta   90.00
_cell.angle_gamma   90.00
#
_symmetry.space_group_name_H-M   'P 1'
#
loop_
_entity.id
_entity.type
_entity.pdbx_description
1 polymer ?
#
loop_
_entity_poly.entity_id
_entity_poly.type
_entity_poly.pdbx_seq_one_letter_code
_entity_poly.pdbx_strand_id
1 'polypeptide(L)'
;CLNSVPFCYAVNHNHRSPSESLDALSDFFKVIYEASIDINPGFVIKVNSDGICPSIYNIFQYNMPVVGNPNTRFQLRSRIKALKALFEEKAAVDCNYYERGVLDFASHITPGGVISVKFTTLNPDDKNILRRTEPSIPKPSKYTKMIYERWFAIYREKKLYNGEYLNLYDIGFDKPETHLIKKGEKFYYSFFSTFWKGKVELRGLEKKRYRVRDYIHNIDLETVKGPKDNVNVGFKEFLLLELTPK
;
A
#
# COMPACT_ATOMS: atom_id res chain seq x y z
N CYS A 1 6.49 -4.80 21.22
CA CYS A 1 5.28 -4.69 20.38
C CYS A 1 4.41 -3.53 20.84
N LEU A 2 4.08 -2.60 19.94
CA LEU A 2 3.29 -1.39 20.23
C LEU A 2 1.76 -1.63 20.21
N ASN A 3 1.31 -2.86 20.01
CA ASN A 3 -0.11 -3.21 20.00
C ASN A 3 -0.66 -3.59 21.39
N SER A 4 0.19 -3.83 22.39
CA SER A 4 -0.22 -4.33 23.70
C SER A 4 0.87 -4.06 24.73
N VAL A 5 0.47 -3.97 26.00
CA VAL A 5 1.34 -3.91 27.17
C VAL A 5 0.96 -5.05 28.12
N PRO A 6 1.91 -5.60 28.90
CA PRO A 6 1.60 -6.66 29.85
C PRO A 6 0.69 -6.16 30.97
N PHE A 7 -0.04 -7.09 31.60
CA PHE A 7 -0.75 -6.79 32.85
C PHE A 7 0.21 -6.28 33.93
N CYS A 8 -0.23 -5.28 34.70
CA CYS A 8 0.57 -4.71 35.78
C CYS A 8 0.06 -5.16 37.15
N TYR A 9 0.86 -5.96 37.86
CA TYR A 9 0.55 -6.42 39.23
C TYR A 9 1.30 -5.64 40.31
N ALA A 10 1.97 -4.53 39.93
CA ALA A 10 2.75 -3.73 40.86
C ALA A 10 1.82 -2.93 41.80
N VAL A 11 1.89 -3.22 43.09
CA VAL A 11 1.00 -2.64 44.11
C VAL A 11 1.18 -1.12 44.24
N ASN A 12 2.38 -0.61 44.00
CA ASN A 12 2.71 0.81 44.12
C ASN A 12 2.26 1.67 42.91
N HIS A 13 1.76 1.05 41.83
CA HIS A 13 1.27 1.79 40.67
C HIS A 13 -0.21 2.20 40.78
N ASN A 14 -0.92 1.72 41.82
CA ASN A 14 -2.30 2.12 42.17
C ASN A 14 -3.32 1.94 41.03
N HIS A 15 -3.16 0.90 40.21
CA HIS A 15 -4.10 0.61 39.14
C HIS A 15 -5.44 0.09 39.67
N ARG A 16 -6.55 0.42 38.98
CA ARG A 16 -7.90 -0.13 39.28
C ARG A 16 -7.97 -1.64 39.07
N SER A 17 -7.19 -2.15 38.11
CA SER A 17 -7.04 -3.56 37.80
C SER A 17 -5.69 -3.78 37.10
N PRO A 18 -5.18 -5.03 37.04
CA PRO A 18 -3.97 -5.30 36.27
C PRO A 18 -4.06 -4.98 34.77
N SER A 19 -5.28 -4.87 34.21
CA SER A 19 -5.53 -4.55 32.80
C SER A 19 -5.60 -3.06 32.48
N GLU A 20 -5.62 -2.17 33.48
CA GLU A 20 -5.85 -0.74 33.24
C GLU A 20 -4.86 -0.14 32.23
N SER A 21 -3.58 -0.53 32.28
CA SER A 21 -2.58 -0.08 31.31
C SER A 21 -2.83 -0.57 29.89
N LEU A 22 -3.45 -1.75 29.72
CA LEU A 22 -3.84 -2.28 28.42
C LEU A 22 -5.00 -1.46 27.85
N ASP A 23 -6.01 -1.19 28.69
CA ASP A 23 -7.19 -0.43 28.31
C ASP A 23 -6.83 1.02 27.96
N ALA A 24 -5.85 1.61 28.67
CA ALA A 24 -5.35 2.97 28.45
C ALA A 24 -4.33 3.11 27.30
N LEU A 25 -3.94 2.01 26.63
CA LEU A 25 -2.89 2.06 25.60
C LEU A 25 -3.24 2.97 24.42
N SER A 26 -4.53 3.01 24.03
CA SER A 26 -4.98 3.92 22.97
C SER A 26 -4.85 5.39 23.38
N ASP A 27 -5.17 5.72 24.64
CA ASP A 27 -5.05 7.07 25.18
C ASP A 27 -3.58 7.54 25.20
N PHE A 28 -2.65 6.65 25.49
CA PHE A 28 -1.21 6.96 25.40
C PHE A 28 -0.81 7.38 23.98
N PHE A 29 -1.24 6.66 22.94
CA PHE A 29 -0.96 7.05 21.56
C PHE A 29 -1.69 8.32 21.14
N LYS A 30 -2.91 8.55 21.66
CA LYS A 30 -3.66 9.78 21.44
C LYS A 30 -2.88 11.00 21.91
N VAL A 31 -2.30 10.96 23.10
CA VAL A 31 -1.48 12.07 23.64
C VAL A 31 -0.28 12.35 22.73
N ILE A 32 0.40 11.30 22.24
CA ILE A 32 1.52 11.46 21.29
C ILE A 32 1.03 12.10 19.98
N TYR A 33 -0.11 11.65 19.46
CA TYR A 33 -0.69 12.17 18.22
C TYR A 33 -1.04 13.65 18.35
N GLU A 34 -1.83 14.02 19.36
CA GLU A 34 -2.28 15.39 19.60
C GLU A 34 -1.09 16.33 19.81
N ALA A 35 -0.15 15.96 20.69
CA ALA A 35 1.05 16.76 20.92
C ALA A 35 1.89 16.96 19.64
N SER A 36 1.98 15.94 18.79
CA SER A 36 2.72 16.05 17.53
C SER A 36 2.01 16.99 16.55
N ILE A 37 0.69 16.84 16.37
CA ILE A 37 -0.10 17.68 15.46
C ILE A 37 -0.14 19.14 15.94
N ASP A 38 -0.19 19.38 17.25
CA ASP A 38 -0.13 20.72 17.83
C ASP A 38 1.19 21.44 17.53
N ILE A 39 2.31 20.70 17.52
CA ILE A 39 3.64 21.25 17.16
C ILE A 39 3.71 21.56 15.66
N ASN A 40 3.22 20.65 14.82
CA ASN A 40 3.17 20.85 13.38
C ASN A 40 2.03 20.01 12.76
N PRO A 41 0.99 20.66 12.20
CA PRO A 41 -0.13 19.96 11.58
C PRO A 41 0.24 19.03 10.42
N GLY A 42 1.42 19.23 9.82
CA GLY A 42 1.97 18.37 8.77
C GLY A 42 2.76 17.16 9.26
N PHE A 43 2.82 16.88 10.57
CA PHE A 43 3.53 15.71 11.07
C PHE A 43 2.92 14.41 10.53
N VAL A 44 3.79 13.56 9.98
CA VAL A 44 3.43 12.21 9.58
C VAL A 44 3.85 11.25 10.68
N ILE A 45 2.86 10.56 11.24
CA ILE A 45 3.03 9.64 12.36
C ILE A 45 2.70 8.24 11.84
N LYS A 46 3.67 7.35 12.00
CA LYS A 46 3.57 5.92 11.66
C LYS A 46 3.89 5.12 12.90
N VAL A 47 2.98 4.22 13.28
CA VAL A 47 3.19 3.25 14.38
C VAL A 47 3.50 1.89 13.79
N ASN A 48 4.70 1.35 14.06
CA ASN A 48 5.10 0.01 13.62
C ASN A 48 5.21 -0.94 14.82
N SER A 49 4.34 -1.94 14.87
CA SER A 49 4.25 -2.92 15.96
C SER A 49 5.06 -4.18 15.66
N ASP A 50 6.38 -4.01 15.51
CA ASP A 50 7.32 -5.10 15.21
C ASP A 50 6.96 -5.92 13.95
N GLY A 51 6.31 -5.28 12.98
CA GLY A 51 5.89 -5.92 11.74
C GLY A 51 4.56 -6.69 11.81
N ILE A 52 3.87 -6.69 12.94
CA ILE A 52 2.49 -7.20 13.02
C ILE A 52 1.54 -6.10 12.49
N CYS A 53 0.37 -6.49 11.98
CA CYS A 53 -0.68 -5.53 11.63
C CYS A 53 -1.01 -4.62 12.81
N PRO A 54 -1.33 -3.34 12.57
CA PRO A 54 -1.70 -2.43 13.64
C PRO A 54 -2.95 -2.89 14.40
N SER A 55 -2.98 -2.59 15.69
CA SER A 55 -4.18 -2.78 16.53
C SER A 55 -5.31 -1.88 16.06
N ILE A 56 -6.52 -2.43 15.92
CA ILE A 56 -7.73 -1.64 15.60
C ILE A 56 -8.07 -0.61 16.69
N TYR A 57 -7.60 -0.81 17.93
CA TYR A 57 -7.81 0.13 19.02
C TYR A 57 -6.90 1.36 18.94
N ASN A 58 -5.73 1.20 18.29
CA ASN A 58 -4.72 2.26 18.17
C ASN A 58 -4.77 2.93 16.80
N ILE A 59 -5.55 2.37 15.85
CA ILE A 59 -5.52 2.73 14.43
C ILE A 59 -5.87 4.20 14.18
N PHE A 60 -6.66 4.82 15.05
CA PHE A 60 -7.06 6.22 14.94
C PHE A 60 -6.07 7.21 15.58
N GLN A 61 -4.97 6.72 16.17
CA GLN A 61 -3.98 7.55 16.88
C GLN A 61 -2.71 7.80 16.07
N TYR A 62 -2.78 7.68 14.75
CA TYR A 62 -1.72 8.02 13.81
C TYR A 62 -2.32 8.23 12.41
N ASN A 63 -1.62 8.94 11.52
CA ASN A 63 -2.17 9.36 10.22
C ASN A 63 -1.50 8.69 9.00
N MET A 64 -0.55 7.79 9.22
CA MET A 64 0.02 6.94 8.16
C MET A 64 -0.02 5.46 8.57
N PRO A 65 -1.05 4.69 8.14
CA PRO A 65 -1.09 3.27 8.39
C PRO A 65 0.04 2.49 7.74
N VAL A 66 0.45 1.40 8.39
CA VAL A 66 1.48 0.48 7.90
C VAL A 66 0.91 -0.92 7.75
N VAL A 67 1.30 -1.61 6.67
CA VAL A 67 0.89 -2.99 6.38
C VAL A 67 1.55 -4.07 7.26
N GLY A 68 2.47 -3.69 8.16
CA GLY A 68 3.35 -4.62 8.87
C GLY A 68 4.43 -5.22 7.96
N ASN A 69 4.97 -6.39 8.32
CA ASN A 69 5.89 -7.20 7.51
C ASN A 69 5.05 -8.25 6.73
N PRO A 70 4.46 -7.93 5.56
CA PRO A 70 3.76 -8.92 4.76
C PRO A 70 4.77 -9.95 4.22
N ASN A 71 4.41 -11.23 4.27
CA ASN A 71 5.25 -12.32 3.78
C ASN A 71 4.87 -12.79 2.36
N THR A 72 3.78 -12.26 1.79
CA THR A 72 3.32 -12.59 0.44
C THR A 72 2.77 -11.35 -0.26
N ARG A 73 2.82 -11.38 -1.61
CA ARG A 73 2.23 -10.33 -2.47
C ARG A 73 0.74 -10.13 -2.18
N PHE A 74 0.01 -11.22 -1.99
CA PHE A 74 -1.39 -11.19 -1.58
C PHE A 74 -1.57 -10.47 -0.25
N GLN A 75 -0.85 -10.87 0.82
CA GLN A 75 -0.98 -10.20 2.12
C GLN A 75 -0.72 -8.69 2.03
N LEU A 76 0.27 -8.25 1.27
CA LEU A 76 0.54 -6.84 1.07
C LEU A 76 -0.69 -6.11 0.50
N ARG A 77 -1.20 -6.57 -0.65
CA ARG A 77 -2.33 -5.92 -1.33
C ARG A 77 -3.62 -5.99 -0.51
N SER A 78 -3.88 -7.12 0.13
CA SER A 78 -5.03 -7.33 1.03
C SER A 78 -5.01 -6.38 2.22
N ARG A 79 -3.82 -6.16 2.81
CA ARG A 79 -3.66 -5.23 3.93
C ARG A 79 -3.78 -3.77 3.50
N ILE A 80 -3.27 -3.39 2.33
CA ILE A 80 -3.50 -2.03 1.77
C ILE A 80 -5.01 -1.80 1.61
N LYS A 81 -5.71 -2.75 0.98
CA LYS A 81 -7.16 -2.69 0.80
C LYS A 81 -7.89 -2.54 2.14
N ALA A 82 -7.57 -3.36 3.14
CA ALA A 82 -8.21 -3.32 4.44
C ALA A 82 -7.93 -2.00 5.19
N LEU A 83 -6.69 -1.50 5.15
CA LEU A 83 -6.32 -0.26 5.82
C LEU A 83 -6.98 0.96 5.15
N LYS A 84 -7.08 1.00 3.82
CA LYS A 84 -7.85 2.04 3.13
C LYS A 84 -9.35 1.98 3.47
N ALA A 85 -9.91 0.79 3.67
CA ALA A 85 -11.30 0.66 4.12
C ALA A 85 -11.51 1.14 5.57
N LEU A 86 -10.51 0.98 6.45
CA LEU A 86 -10.58 1.37 7.86
C LEU A 86 -10.28 2.86 8.11
N PHE A 87 -9.35 3.45 7.36
CA PHE A 87 -9.00 4.86 7.45
C PHE A 87 -9.86 5.70 6.53
N GLU A 88 -9.54 5.63 5.24
CA GLU A 88 -10.24 6.31 4.16
C GLU A 88 -9.70 5.78 2.82
N GLU A 89 -10.52 5.87 1.79
CA GLU A 89 -10.20 5.48 0.41
C GLU A 89 -8.88 6.09 -0.11
N LYS A 90 -8.53 7.29 0.35
CA LYS A 90 -7.32 8.05 -0.03
C LYS A 90 -6.15 7.90 0.93
N ALA A 91 -6.29 7.07 1.98
CA ALA A 91 -5.28 6.96 3.02
C ALA A 91 -3.92 6.57 2.43
N ALA A 92 -2.87 7.27 2.87
CA ALA A 92 -1.49 6.96 2.52
C ALA A 92 -1.01 5.75 3.34
N VAL A 93 -1.13 4.55 2.78
CA VAL A 93 -0.71 3.31 3.45
C VAL A 93 0.76 3.02 3.16
N ASP A 94 1.62 3.06 4.18
CA ASP A 94 3.01 2.61 4.08
C ASP A 94 3.10 1.10 3.86
N CYS A 95 3.73 0.71 2.75
CA CYS A 95 3.90 -0.68 2.36
C CYS A 95 5.07 -1.39 3.07
N ASN A 96 5.72 -0.72 4.03
CA ASN A 96 6.99 -1.12 4.63
C ASN A 96 8.14 -1.17 3.60
N TYR A 97 9.33 -1.53 4.06
CA TYR A 97 10.52 -1.59 3.22
C TYR A 97 10.41 -2.70 2.17
N TYR A 98 10.49 -2.30 0.89
CA TYR A 98 10.48 -3.21 -0.26
C TYR A 98 11.48 -4.36 -0.08
N GLU A 99 12.69 -4.06 0.39
CA GLU A 99 13.79 -5.01 0.52
C GLU A 99 13.65 -5.99 1.70
N ARG A 100 12.69 -5.78 2.62
CA ARG A 100 12.44 -6.67 3.77
C ARG A 100 11.16 -7.49 3.66
N GLY A 101 10.37 -7.25 2.63
CA GLY A 101 9.06 -7.87 2.48
C GLY A 101 8.89 -8.46 1.10
N VAL A 102 7.99 -7.85 0.34
CA VAL A 102 7.55 -8.35 -0.94
C VAL A 102 8.37 -7.68 -2.05
N LEU A 103 9.25 -8.42 -2.73
CA LEU A 103 10.03 -7.89 -3.86
C LEU A 103 9.17 -7.78 -5.15
N ASP A 104 8.09 -7.00 -5.09
CA ASP A 104 7.19 -6.74 -6.22
C ASP A 104 6.59 -5.32 -6.14
N PHE A 105 7.06 -4.43 -7.01
CA PHE A 105 6.64 -3.02 -7.02
C PHE A 105 5.18 -2.87 -7.44
N ALA A 106 4.67 -3.75 -8.31
CA ALA A 106 3.28 -3.71 -8.73
C ALA A 106 2.35 -3.81 -7.51
N SER A 107 2.58 -4.80 -6.64
CA SER A 107 1.80 -4.98 -5.41
C SER A 107 1.91 -3.80 -4.42
N HIS A 108 3.03 -3.08 -4.41
CA HIS A 108 3.20 -1.91 -3.54
C HIS A 108 2.43 -0.69 -4.06
N ILE A 109 2.57 -0.42 -5.36
CA ILE A 109 2.20 0.87 -5.95
C ILE A 109 0.74 0.89 -6.37
N THR A 110 0.27 -0.19 -7.00
CA THR A 110 -0.97 -0.11 -7.78
C THR A 110 -2.27 -0.22 -6.99
N PRO A 111 -2.30 -0.84 -5.80
CA PRO A 111 -3.39 -0.64 -4.84
C PRO A 111 -3.37 0.73 -4.15
N GLY A 112 -2.48 1.65 -4.54
CA GLY A 112 -2.37 2.99 -3.95
C GLY A 112 -1.59 3.02 -2.63
N GLY A 113 -0.56 2.18 -2.50
CA GLY A 113 0.34 2.20 -1.36
C GLY A 113 1.51 3.18 -1.53
N VAL A 114 2.13 3.54 -0.40
CA VAL A 114 3.34 4.36 -0.32
C VAL A 114 4.55 3.45 -0.18
N ILE A 115 5.48 3.58 -1.13
CA ILE A 115 6.72 2.80 -1.14
C ILE A 115 7.75 3.36 -0.17
N SER A 116 8.36 2.47 0.60
CA SER A 116 9.53 2.76 1.41
C SER A 116 10.67 1.85 0.93
N VAL A 117 11.86 2.41 0.74
CA VAL A 117 13.06 1.67 0.30
C VAL A 117 14.21 1.90 1.28
N LYS A 118 15.12 0.93 1.37
CA LYS A 118 16.28 0.98 2.26
C LYS A 118 17.48 1.71 1.65
N PHE A 119 17.53 1.79 0.32
CA PHE A 119 18.63 2.46 -0.36
C PHE A 119 18.51 3.98 -0.27
N THR A 120 19.51 4.62 0.32
CA THR A 120 19.69 6.09 0.28
C THR A 120 20.11 6.58 -1.11
N THR A 121 20.74 5.69 -1.89
CA THR A 121 21.24 5.91 -3.23
C THR A 121 21.30 4.58 -3.98
N LEU A 122 21.15 4.62 -5.30
CA LEU A 122 21.26 3.45 -6.18
C LEU A 122 22.66 3.26 -6.75
N ASN A 123 23.64 4.08 -6.34
CA ASN A 123 25.04 3.95 -6.73
C ASN A 123 25.74 2.89 -5.85
N PRO A 124 26.16 1.72 -6.37
CA PRO A 124 26.81 0.65 -5.59
C PRO A 124 28.10 1.08 -4.89
N ASP A 125 28.78 2.10 -5.41
CA ASP A 125 30.08 2.58 -4.92
C ASP A 125 29.93 3.66 -3.84
N ASP A 126 28.70 4.11 -3.56
CA ASP A 126 28.47 5.11 -2.52
C ASP A 126 28.69 4.52 -1.12
N LYS A 127 29.50 5.21 -0.32
CA LYS A 127 29.82 4.80 1.06
C LYS A 127 28.60 4.86 1.99
N ASN A 128 27.57 5.63 1.65
CA ASN A 128 26.36 5.82 2.44
C ASN A 128 25.16 4.96 1.97
N ILE A 129 25.37 4.06 1.03
CA ILE A 129 24.34 3.25 0.34
C ILE A 129 23.35 2.55 1.27
N LEU A 130 23.83 2.14 2.45
CA LEU A 130 23.07 1.52 3.52
C LEU A 130 23.51 2.17 4.84
N ARG A 131 23.12 3.42 5.10
CA ARG A 131 23.59 4.16 6.28
C ARG A 131 23.13 3.57 7.63
N ARG A 132 22.39 2.44 7.66
CA ARG A 132 22.04 1.68 8.88
C ARG A 132 21.92 0.16 8.58
N THR A 133 22.88 -0.60 9.11
CA THR A 133 22.90 -2.04 9.45
C THR A 133 21.72 -2.94 9.03
N GLU A 134 21.68 -3.39 7.78
CA GLU A 134 21.04 -4.68 7.42
C GLU A 134 21.93 -5.43 6.42
N PRO A 135 22.99 -6.14 6.88
CA PRO A 135 23.95 -6.84 6.02
C PRO A 135 23.34 -7.87 5.06
N SER A 136 22.13 -8.34 5.38
CA SER A 136 21.38 -9.29 4.54
C SER A 136 20.82 -8.66 3.25
N ILE A 137 20.74 -7.33 3.17
CA ILE A 137 20.27 -6.66 1.95
C ILE A 137 21.48 -6.43 1.03
N PRO A 138 21.51 -7.03 -0.16
CA PRO A 138 22.60 -6.83 -1.10
C PRO A 138 22.63 -5.38 -1.59
N LYS A 139 23.84 -4.87 -1.87
CA LYS A 139 24.01 -3.58 -2.56
C LYS A 139 23.25 -3.59 -3.89
N PRO A 140 22.67 -2.46 -4.34
CA PRO A 140 21.99 -2.37 -5.62
C PRO A 140 22.97 -2.68 -6.75
N SER A 141 22.59 -3.64 -7.58
CA SER A 141 23.27 -3.94 -8.84
C SER A 141 22.80 -2.98 -9.95
N LYS A 142 23.44 -3.05 -11.13
CA LYS A 142 22.94 -2.37 -12.34
C LYS A 142 21.48 -2.76 -12.66
N TYR A 143 21.13 -4.04 -12.44
CA TYR A 143 19.75 -4.52 -12.63
C TYR A 143 18.80 -3.94 -11.57
N THR A 144 19.22 -3.89 -10.30
CA THR A 144 18.46 -3.26 -9.21
C THR A 144 18.15 -1.80 -9.55
N LYS A 145 19.17 -1.04 -9.97
CA LYS A 145 19.03 0.36 -10.38
C LYS A 145 18.01 0.52 -11.52
N MET A 146 18.13 -0.27 -12.59
CA MET A 146 17.21 -0.23 -13.73
C MET A 146 15.74 -0.48 -13.31
N ILE A 147 15.50 -1.49 -12.46
CA ILE A 147 14.15 -1.82 -11.98
C ILE A 147 13.60 -0.69 -11.10
N TYR A 148 14.40 -0.17 -10.16
CA TYR A 148 13.98 0.90 -9.26
C TYR A 148 13.67 2.18 -10.01
N GLU A 149 14.53 2.58 -10.96
CA GLU A 149 14.33 3.79 -11.76
C GLU A 149 13.03 3.71 -12.57
N ARG A 150 12.74 2.57 -13.20
CA ARG A 150 11.50 2.34 -13.93
C ARG A 150 10.28 2.48 -13.03
N TRP A 151 10.26 1.80 -11.89
CA TRP A 151 9.11 1.82 -10.99
C TRP A 151 8.95 3.14 -10.23
N PHE A 152 10.04 3.83 -9.91
CA PHE A 152 9.99 5.17 -9.34
C PHE A 152 9.45 6.20 -10.33
N ALA A 153 9.78 6.07 -11.62
CA ALA A 153 9.17 6.89 -12.67
C ALA A 153 7.65 6.68 -12.70
N ILE A 154 7.18 5.42 -12.72
CA ILE A 154 5.75 5.08 -12.67
C ILE A 154 5.10 5.64 -11.38
N TYR A 155 5.73 5.46 -10.23
CA TYR A 155 5.21 5.95 -8.94
C TYR A 155 5.03 7.48 -8.93
N ARG A 156 6.02 8.22 -9.46
CA ARG A 156 5.98 9.69 -9.55
C ARG A 156 5.01 10.20 -10.60
N GLU A 157 4.90 9.51 -11.73
CA GLU A 157 3.99 9.89 -12.81
C GLU A 157 2.53 9.65 -12.38
N LYS A 158 2.23 8.43 -11.93
CA LYS A 158 0.85 8.01 -11.66
C LYS A 158 0.35 8.51 -10.30
N LYS A 159 1.22 8.58 -9.28
CA LYS A 159 0.88 8.99 -7.90
C LYS A 159 -0.41 8.32 -7.37
N LEU A 160 -0.50 7.00 -7.53
CA LEU A 160 -1.72 6.23 -7.20
C LEU A 160 -2.06 6.24 -5.71
N TYR A 161 -1.08 6.48 -4.84
CA TYR A 161 -1.29 6.68 -3.40
C TYR A 161 -2.21 7.86 -3.07
N ASN A 162 -2.35 8.83 -3.98
CA ASN A 162 -3.23 9.99 -3.85
C ASN A 162 -4.53 9.82 -4.67
N GLY A 163 -4.83 8.60 -5.11
CA GLY A 163 -6.10 8.27 -5.76
C GLY A 163 -7.11 7.69 -4.78
N GLU A 164 -8.38 7.73 -5.17
CA GLU A 164 -9.49 7.12 -4.46
C GLU A 164 -9.51 5.61 -4.73
N TYR A 165 -9.41 4.79 -3.69
CA TYR A 165 -9.53 3.35 -3.81
C TYR A 165 -11.00 2.93 -3.87
N LEU A 166 -11.43 2.39 -5.01
CA LEU A 166 -12.80 1.93 -5.22
C LEU A 166 -12.90 0.44 -4.88
N ASN A 167 -13.57 0.13 -3.77
CA ASN A 167 -13.75 -1.24 -3.28
C ASN A 167 -14.87 -2.00 -4.03
N LEU A 168 -14.68 -2.25 -5.32
CA LEU A 168 -15.68 -2.88 -6.20
C LEU A 168 -15.43 -4.37 -6.48
N TYR A 169 -14.30 -4.90 -6.02
CA TYR A 169 -13.87 -6.28 -6.27
C TYR A 169 -13.61 -6.98 -4.96
N ASP A 170 -14.22 -8.15 -4.77
CA ASP A 170 -14.03 -8.99 -3.61
C ASP A 170 -12.67 -9.72 -3.65
N ILE A 171 -12.07 -9.92 -2.48
CA ILE A 171 -10.73 -10.50 -2.37
C ILE A 171 -10.73 -12.03 -2.50
N GLY A 172 -11.82 -12.68 -2.10
CA GLY A 172 -12.01 -14.12 -2.16
C GLY A 172 -12.62 -14.57 -3.48
N PHE A 173 -13.64 -13.85 -3.96
CA PHE A 173 -14.52 -14.31 -5.04
C PHE A 173 -14.17 -13.76 -6.43
N ASP A 174 -13.67 -12.53 -6.55
CA ASP A 174 -13.31 -11.99 -7.86
C ASP A 174 -11.95 -12.52 -8.32
N LYS A 175 -11.91 -13.08 -9.53
CA LYS A 175 -10.71 -13.60 -10.19
C LYS A 175 -10.57 -12.97 -11.59
N PRO A 176 -9.38 -12.52 -11.99
CA PRO A 176 -8.16 -12.44 -11.18
C PRO A 176 -8.32 -11.41 -10.03
N GLU A 177 -7.44 -11.45 -9.03
CA GLU A 177 -7.48 -10.48 -7.94
C GLU A 177 -7.38 -9.06 -8.53
N THR A 178 -8.32 -8.19 -8.19
CA THR A 178 -8.48 -6.90 -8.85
C THR A 178 -8.51 -5.74 -7.85
N HIS A 179 -7.76 -4.68 -8.15
CA HIS A 179 -7.78 -3.42 -7.42
C HIS A 179 -8.07 -2.26 -8.37
N LEU A 180 -8.76 -1.25 -7.88
CA LEU A 180 -9.15 -0.09 -8.68
C LEU A 180 -8.86 1.21 -7.92
N ILE A 181 -8.09 2.09 -8.57
CA ILE A 181 -7.90 3.46 -8.14
C ILE A 181 -8.56 4.42 -9.14
N LYS A 182 -9.42 5.31 -8.66
CA LYS A 182 -9.93 6.46 -9.43
C LYS A 182 -9.07 7.69 -9.13
N LYS A 183 -8.71 8.43 -10.17
CA LYS A 183 -7.97 9.70 -10.03
C LYS A 183 -8.43 10.70 -11.07
N GLY A 184 -9.20 11.70 -10.62
CA GLY A 184 -9.91 12.59 -11.54
C GLY A 184 -10.87 11.77 -12.40
N GLU A 185 -10.79 11.93 -13.73
CA GLU A 185 -11.59 11.14 -14.67
C GLU A 185 -10.91 9.82 -15.12
N LYS A 186 -9.69 9.55 -14.66
CA LYS A 186 -8.96 8.33 -15.01
C LYS A 186 -9.22 7.21 -14.01
N PHE A 187 -9.18 5.99 -14.52
CA PHE A 187 -9.27 4.77 -13.72
C PHE A 187 -8.03 3.91 -13.92
N TYR A 188 -7.51 3.36 -12.83
CA TYR A 188 -6.32 2.51 -12.80
C TYR A 188 -6.69 1.14 -12.25
N TYR A 189 -6.79 0.16 -13.13
CA TYR A 189 -7.09 -1.21 -12.76
C TYR A 189 -5.79 -2.01 -12.62
N SER A 190 -5.73 -2.83 -11.58
CA SER A 190 -4.62 -3.75 -11.36
C SER A 190 -5.17 -5.15 -11.21
N PHE A 191 -4.73 -6.06 -12.07
CA PHE A 191 -5.10 -7.46 -12.04
C PHE A 191 -3.89 -8.29 -11.63
N PHE A 192 -4.07 -9.25 -10.73
CA PHE A 192 -3.02 -10.14 -10.24
C PHE A 192 -3.43 -11.61 -10.36
N SER A 193 -2.57 -12.41 -10.99
CA SER A 193 -2.74 -13.86 -11.14
C SER A 193 -1.41 -14.48 -11.54
N THR A 194 -1.12 -15.73 -11.14
CA THR A 194 0.05 -16.47 -11.63
C THR A 194 0.03 -16.58 -13.16
N PHE A 195 -1.15 -16.88 -13.70
CA PHE A 195 -1.45 -16.84 -15.13
C PHE A 195 -2.92 -16.49 -15.33
N TRP A 196 -3.22 -15.69 -16.35
CA TRP A 196 -4.59 -15.42 -16.76
C TRP A 196 -4.69 -15.40 -18.28
N LYS A 197 -5.78 -15.97 -18.81
CA LYS A 197 -6.17 -15.84 -20.21
C LYS A 197 -7.70 -15.85 -20.29
N GLY A 198 -8.29 -14.73 -20.68
CA GLY A 198 -9.73 -14.57 -20.77
C GLY A 198 -10.17 -13.14 -20.51
N LYS A 199 -11.47 -12.98 -20.26
CA LYS A 199 -12.07 -11.67 -19.98
C LYS A 199 -11.73 -11.20 -18.57
N VAL A 200 -11.39 -9.92 -18.42
CA VAL A 200 -11.39 -9.21 -17.15
C VAL A 200 -12.48 -8.15 -17.17
N GLU A 201 -13.16 -7.98 -16.05
CA GLU A 201 -14.29 -7.08 -15.91
C GLU A 201 -13.85 -5.72 -15.37
N LEU A 202 -14.32 -4.63 -15.98
CA LEU A 202 -14.03 -3.25 -15.61
C LEU A 202 -15.28 -2.60 -15.02
N ARG A 203 -15.34 -2.48 -13.68
CA ARG A 203 -16.48 -1.95 -12.91
C ARG A 203 -16.25 -0.50 -12.46
N GLY A 204 -17.32 0.26 -12.29
CA GLY A 204 -17.25 1.59 -11.68
C GLY A 204 -16.92 2.71 -12.66
N LEU A 205 -17.01 2.43 -13.97
CA LEU A 205 -16.88 3.45 -15.00
C LEU A 205 -18.11 4.36 -15.01
N GLU A 206 -17.92 5.61 -15.47
CA GLU A 206 -19.05 6.49 -15.76
C GLU A 206 -19.67 6.11 -17.10
N LYS A 207 -20.88 6.61 -17.44
CA LYS A 207 -21.57 6.34 -18.72
C LYS A 207 -20.89 7.05 -19.92
N LYS A 208 -19.59 6.82 -20.11
CA LYS A 208 -18.70 7.38 -21.12
C LYS A 208 -17.94 6.25 -21.82
N ARG A 209 -17.17 6.60 -22.86
CA ARG A 209 -16.22 5.70 -23.51
C ARG A 209 -14.82 5.97 -22.98
N TYR A 210 -14.02 4.91 -22.83
CA TYR A 210 -12.66 4.99 -22.32
C TYR A 210 -11.70 4.27 -23.25
N ARG A 211 -10.54 4.88 -23.52
CA ARG A 211 -9.40 4.18 -24.11
C ARG A 211 -8.71 3.39 -23.01
N VAL A 212 -8.49 2.09 -23.25
CA VAL A 212 -7.77 1.19 -22.35
C VAL A 212 -6.31 1.09 -22.80
N ARG A 213 -5.36 1.25 -21.87
CA ARG A 213 -3.93 1.11 -22.13
C ARG A 213 -3.24 0.30 -21.04
N ASP A 214 -2.43 -0.68 -21.41
CA ASP A 214 -1.40 -1.22 -20.50
C ASP A 214 -0.27 -0.19 -20.39
N TYR A 215 -0.20 0.49 -19.25
CA TYR A 215 0.77 1.58 -19.05
C TYR A 215 2.17 1.09 -18.65
N ILE A 216 2.36 -0.21 -18.40
CA ILE A 216 3.68 -0.79 -18.12
C ILE A 216 4.41 -1.12 -19.41
N HIS A 217 3.67 -1.66 -20.38
CA HIS A 217 4.19 -2.05 -21.69
C HIS A 217 3.91 -1.03 -22.78
N ASN A 218 3.18 0.04 -22.46
CA ASN A 218 2.83 1.11 -23.38
C ASN A 218 1.95 0.65 -24.55
N ILE A 219 1.11 -0.36 -24.32
CA ILE A 219 0.26 -0.99 -25.35
C ILE A 219 -1.17 -0.46 -25.21
N ASP A 220 -1.67 0.16 -26.28
CA ASP A 220 -3.09 0.49 -26.37
C ASP A 220 -3.88 -0.78 -26.70
N LEU A 221 -4.94 -1.02 -25.91
CA LEU A 221 -5.86 -2.15 -26.10
C LEU A 221 -7.11 -1.63 -26.84
N GLU A 222 -8.29 -2.02 -26.38
CA GLU A 222 -9.56 -1.62 -26.97
C GLU A 222 -10.18 -0.38 -26.29
N THR A 223 -11.34 0.04 -26.81
CA THR A 223 -12.18 1.06 -26.18
C THR A 223 -13.33 0.37 -25.49
N VAL A 224 -13.58 0.73 -24.24
CA VAL A 224 -14.69 0.19 -23.46
C VAL A 224 -15.73 1.24 -23.14
N LYS A 225 -16.96 0.81 -22.86
CA LYS A 225 -18.08 1.69 -22.52
C LYS A 225 -18.55 1.41 -21.10
N GLY A 226 -18.66 2.46 -20.28
CA GLY A 226 -19.22 2.32 -18.95
C GLY A 226 -20.75 2.15 -18.92
N PRO A 227 -21.32 1.79 -17.76
CA PRO A 227 -20.67 1.79 -16.45
C PRO A 227 -19.84 0.54 -16.13
N LYS A 228 -19.93 -0.48 -16.98
CA LYS A 228 -19.21 -1.74 -16.86
C LYS A 228 -18.98 -2.32 -18.25
N ASP A 229 -17.79 -2.89 -18.46
CA ASP A 229 -17.42 -3.60 -19.69
C ASP A 229 -16.40 -4.70 -19.40
N ASN A 230 -15.97 -5.43 -20.43
CA ASN A 230 -14.93 -6.45 -20.34
C ASN A 230 -13.85 -6.26 -21.40
N VAL A 231 -12.63 -6.69 -21.09
CA VAL A 231 -11.50 -6.74 -22.04
C VAL A 231 -10.94 -8.15 -22.05
N ASN A 232 -10.69 -8.71 -23.24
CA ASN A 232 -10.07 -10.03 -23.37
C ASN A 232 -8.54 -9.91 -23.36
N VAL A 233 -7.88 -10.50 -22.36
CA VAL A 233 -6.45 -10.31 -22.10
C VAL A 233 -5.76 -11.61 -21.70
N GLY A 234 -4.43 -11.62 -21.83
CA GLY A 234 -3.58 -12.67 -21.28
C GLY A 234 -2.35 -12.06 -20.61
N PHE A 235 -2.02 -12.50 -19.40
CA PHE A 235 -0.87 -12.00 -18.65
C PHE A 235 -0.33 -13.03 -17.65
N LYS A 236 0.91 -12.81 -17.20
CA LYS A 236 1.55 -13.52 -16.09
C LYS A 236 1.85 -12.52 -14.99
N GLU A 237 1.68 -12.93 -13.74
CA GLU A 237 1.86 -12.13 -12.51
C GLU A 237 0.86 -10.97 -12.36
N PHE A 238 0.87 -10.01 -13.29
CA PHE A 238 -0.01 -8.84 -13.23
C PHE A 238 -0.32 -8.24 -14.61
N LEU A 239 -1.41 -7.48 -14.67
CA LEU A 239 -1.76 -6.56 -15.76
C LEU A 239 -2.23 -5.24 -15.15
N LEU A 240 -1.67 -4.12 -15.63
CA LEU A 240 -1.92 -2.80 -15.08
C LEU A 240 -2.48 -1.87 -16.17
N LEU A 241 -3.74 -1.49 -16.05
CA LEU A 241 -4.46 -0.73 -17.06
C LEU A 241 -4.75 0.70 -16.61
N GLU A 242 -4.52 1.67 -17.50
CA GLU A 242 -5.00 3.05 -17.38
C GLU A 242 -6.16 3.22 -18.36
N LEU A 243 -7.30 3.66 -17.84
CA LEU A 243 -8.47 4.04 -18.61
C LEU A 243 -8.60 5.56 -18.61
N THR A 244 -8.57 6.14 -19.81
CA THR A 244 -8.74 7.58 -20.02
C THR A 244 -10.03 7.83 -20.80
N PRO A 245 -10.91 8.76 -20.38
CA PRO A 245 -12.09 9.13 -21.15
C PRO A 245 -11.72 9.52 -22.59
N LYS A 246 -12.59 9.15 -23.53
CA LYS A 246 -12.55 9.65 -24.91
C LYS A 246 -13.41 10.89 -25.08
#